data_AF-A0A971LVC9-F1
#
_entry.id   AF-A0A971LVC9-F1
#
_cell.length_a   1.000
_cell.length_b   1.000
_cell.length_c   1.000
_cell.angle_alpha   90.00
_cell.angle_beta   90.00
_cell.angle_gamma   90.00
#
_symmetry.space_group_name_H-M   'P 1'
#
loop_
_entity.id
_entity.type
_entity.pdbx_description
1 polymer ?
#
loop_
_entity_poly.entity_id
_entity_poly.type
_entity_poly.pdbx_seq_one_letter_code
_entity_poly.pdbx_strand_id
1 'polypeptide(L)'
;MKHFDYMEWVFYKEGVLSREKQLEMEEHLYTCDQCMDIFLSLIDEKEVERAEESLSIDFTNKVMKSIENIKYIQRPKLKKGNGSFKDIFIYYAAVASVAIVLTVGGFYSGLVDMVPKVAQSTNIKESSKFPNRIADISGKIVNRTTDFINNFERINIKEDLR
;
A
#
# COMPACT_ATOMS: atom_id res chain seq x y z
N MET A 1 -2.11 -1.92 -11.85
CA MET A 1 -2.37 -2.26 -10.43
C MET A 1 -1.85 -3.66 -10.18
N LYS A 2 -1.45 -4.00 -8.95
CA LYS A 2 -0.98 -5.36 -8.65
C LYS A 2 -2.22 -6.25 -8.54
N HIS A 3 -2.29 -7.29 -9.37
CA HIS A 3 -3.25 -8.37 -9.23
C HIS A 3 -2.59 -9.52 -8.46
N PHE A 4 -3.40 -10.29 -7.75
CA PHE A 4 -2.94 -11.48 -7.06
C PHE A 4 -3.07 -12.68 -7.99
N ASP A 5 -2.03 -13.52 -8.00
CA ASP A 5 -1.98 -14.69 -8.85
C ASP A 5 -2.86 -15.83 -8.30
N TYR A 6 -3.21 -16.78 -9.15
CA TYR A 6 -4.01 -17.95 -8.79
C TYR A 6 -3.43 -18.70 -7.57
N MET A 7 -2.12 -18.90 -7.55
CA MET A 7 -1.43 -19.57 -6.44
C MET A 7 -1.53 -18.81 -5.11
N GLU A 8 -1.54 -17.47 -5.16
CA GLU A 8 -1.71 -16.66 -3.95
C GLU A 8 -3.11 -16.85 -3.36
N TRP A 9 -4.13 -16.94 -4.20
CA TRP A 9 -5.50 -17.24 -3.78
C TRP A 9 -5.67 -18.67 -3.25
N VAL A 10 -4.93 -19.64 -3.79
CA VAL A 10 -4.85 -21.00 -3.20
C VAL A 10 -4.26 -20.94 -1.80
N PHE A 11 -3.15 -20.20 -1.59
CA PHE A 11 -2.57 -20.04 -0.26
C PHE A 11 -3.48 -19.28 0.72
N TYR A 12 -4.27 -18.33 0.20
CA TYR A 12 -5.31 -17.66 0.97
C TYR A 12 -6.40 -18.66 1.43
N LYS A 13 -6.89 -19.51 0.53
CA LYS A 13 -7.88 -20.56 0.81
C LYS A 13 -7.39 -21.56 1.85
N GLU A 14 -6.14 -21.99 1.75
CA GLU A 14 -5.49 -22.91 2.70
C GLU A 14 -5.11 -22.24 4.04
N GLY A 15 -5.31 -20.92 4.18
CA GLY A 15 -5.05 -20.19 5.43
C GLY A 15 -3.58 -20.07 5.81
N VAL A 16 -2.66 -20.24 4.86
CA VAL A 16 -1.20 -20.28 5.11
C VAL A 16 -0.57 -18.87 5.15
N LEU A 17 -1.31 -17.86 4.69
CA LEU A 17 -0.87 -16.47 4.65
C LEU A 17 -0.98 -15.77 6.01
N SER A 18 -0.16 -14.74 6.23
CA SER A 18 -0.28 -13.88 7.40
C SER A 18 -1.59 -13.11 7.40
N ARG A 19 -2.10 -12.75 8.59
CA ARG A 19 -3.37 -12.01 8.73
C ARG A 19 -3.36 -10.67 8.01
N GLU A 20 -2.23 -9.98 8.01
CA GLU A 20 -2.02 -8.72 7.30
C GLU A 20 -2.17 -8.90 5.79
N LYS A 21 -1.63 -9.99 5.24
CA LYS A 21 -1.73 -10.29 3.81
C LYS A 21 -3.13 -10.71 3.40
N GLN A 22 -3.82 -11.47 4.24
CA GLN A 22 -5.23 -11.83 4.03
C GLN A 22 -6.11 -10.59 3.95
N LEU A 23 -5.93 -9.62 4.86
CA LEU A 23 -6.68 -8.36 4.84
C LEU A 23 -6.43 -7.53 3.57
N GLU A 24 -5.18 -7.43 3.12
CA GLU A 24 -4.84 -6.75 1.86
C GLU A 24 -5.53 -7.41 0.66
N MET A 25 -5.57 -8.74 0.64
CA MET A 25 -6.23 -9.50 -0.42
C MET A 25 -7.75 -9.34 -0.36
N GLU A 26 -8.36 -9.40 0.84
CA GLU A 26 -9.79 -9.14 1.04
C GLU A 26 -10.18 -7.72 0.59
N GLU A 27 -9.40 -6.70 0.96
CA GLU A 27 -9.63 -5.31 0.54
C GLU A 27 -9.58 -5.17 -0.99
N HIS A 28 -8.65 -5.90 -1.64
CA HIS A 28 -8.51 -5.89 -3.07
C HIS A 28 -9.72 -6.48 -3.81
N LEU A 29 -10.37 -7.52 -3.26
CA LEU A 29 -11.57 -8.13 -3.86
C LEU A 29 -12.74 -7.14 -3.98
N TYR A 30 -12.84 -6.14 -3.09
CA TYR A 30 -13.89 -5.12 -3.20
C TYR A 30 -13.70 -4.14 -4.38
N THR A 31 -12.52 -4.13 -4.99
CA THR A 31 -12.15 -3.10 -6.00
C THR A 31 -11.69 -3.67 -7.33
N CYS A 32 -11.47 -4.99 -7.43
CA CYS A 32 -10.94 -5.63 -8.62
C CYS A 32 -11.75 -6.86 -9.04
N ASP A 33 -12.56 -6.68 -10.09
CA ASP A 33 -13.41 -7.73 -10.65
C ASP A 33 -12.60 -8.94 -11.16
N GLN A 34 -11.43 -8.71 -11.76
CA GLN A 34 -10.58 -9.80 -12.27
C GLN A 34 -10.09 -10.72 -11.16
N CYS A 35 -9.70 -10.16 -10.01
CA CYS A 35 -9.27 -10.95 -8.85
C CYS A 35 -10.46 -11.65 -8.19
N MET A 36 -11.65 -11.05 -8.22
CA MET A 36 -12.89 -11.68 -7.79
C MET A 36 -13.21 -12.92 -8.63
N ASP A 37 -13.14 -12.81 -9.96
CA ASP A 37 -13.42 -13.94 -10.86
C ASP A 37 -12.45 -15.11 -10.62
N ILE A 38 -11.16 -14.82 -10.46
CA ILE A 38 -10.14 -15.83 -10.13
C ILE A 38 -10.45 -16.47 -8.78
N PHE A 39 -10.77 -15.68 -7.76
CA PHE A 39 -11.11 -16.20 -6.44
C PHE A 39 -12.34 -17.11 -6.47
N LEU A 40 -13.40 -16.70 -7.16
CA LEU A 40 -14.63 -17.50 -7.29
C LEU A 40 -14.39 -18.79 -8.09
N SER A 41 -13.47 -18.78 -9.06
CA SER A 41 -13.11 -19.97 -9.83
C SER A 41 -12.42 -21.07 -9.00
N LEU A 42 -11.95 -20.75 -7.79
CA LEU A 42 -11.34 -21.72 -6.86
C LEU A 42 -12.36 -22.54 -6.07
N ILE A 43 -13.63 -22.16 -6.11
CA ILE A 43 -14.70 -22.87 -5.43
C ILE A 43 -15.08 -24.07 -6.30
N ASP A 44 -14.86 -25.28 -5.79
CA ASP A 44 -15.18 -26.50 -6.53
C ASP A 44 -16.62 -26.96 -6.28
N GLU A 45 -17.16 -27.77 -7.19
CA GLU A 45 -18.54 -28.30 -7.08
C GLU A 45 -18.72 -29.15 -5.80
N LYS A 46 -17.65 -29.81 -5.34
CA LYS A 46 -17.66 -30.62 -4.11
C LYS A 46 -17.80 -29.74 -2.85
N GLU A 47 -17.26 -28.54 -2.86
CA GLU A 47 -17.40 -27.54 -1.79
C GLU A 47 -18.83 -27.01 -1.76
N VAL A 48 -19.44 -26.82 -2.93
CA VAL A 48 -20.85 -26.45 -3.04
C VAL A 48 -21.73 -27.56 -2.46
N GLU A 49 -21.54 -28.82 -2.87
CA GLU A 49 -22.28 -29.96 -2.34
C GLU A 49 -22.12 -30.11 -0.81
N ARG A 50 -20.89 -30.01 -0.29
CA ARG A 50 -20.64 -30.04 1.16
C ARG A 50 -21.34 -28.90 1.91
N ALA A 51 -21.39 -27.71 1.30
CA ALA A 51 -22.11 -26.58 1.88
C ALA A 51 -23.62 -26.84 1.89
N GLU A 52 -24.18 -27.40 0.83
CA GLU A 52 -25.60 -27.78 0.76
C GLU A 52 -25.98 -28.80 1.83
N GLU A 53 -25.14 -29.81 2.07
CA GLU A 53 -25.36 -30.80 3.15
C GLU A 53 -25.32 -30.16 4.55
N SER A 54 -24.48 -29.14 4.74
CA SER A 54 -24.36 -28.43 6.02
C SER A 54 -25.50 -27.44 6.27
N LEU A 55 -26.27 -27.07 5.24
CA LEU A 55 -27.35 -26.10 5.36
C LEU A 55 -28.68 -26.82 5.63
N SER A 56 -29.39 -26.38 6.67
CA SER A 56 -30.75 -26.87 6.89
C SER A 56 -31.68 -26.38 5.76
N ILE A 57 -32.64 -27.21 5.33
CA ILE A 57 -33.68 -26.82 4.36
C ILE A 57 -34.34 -25.46 4.71
N ASP A 58 -34.51 -25.16 6.00
CA ASP A 58 -35.15 -23.93 6.48
C ASP A 58 -34.17 -22.77 6.74
N PHE A 59 -32.91 -22.89 6.32
CA PHE A 59 -31.85 -21.91 6.59
C PHE A 59 -32.27 -20.50 6.14
N THR A 60 -32.71 -20.38 4.88
CA THR A 60 -33.14 -19.09 4.30
C THR A 60 -34.27 -18.45 5.09
N ASN A 61 -35.31 -19.22 5.45
CA ASN A 61 -36.44 -18.70 6.23
C ASN A 61 -36.00 -18.27 7.63
N LYS A 62 -35.14 -19.06 8.28
CA LYS A 62 -34.59 -18.75 9.61
C LYS A 62 -33.74 -17.48 9.62
N VAL A 63 -32.93 -17.26 8.58
CA VAL A 63 -32.14 -16.03 8.40
C VAL A 63 -33.06 -14.84 8.11
N MET A 64 -34.02 -14.97 7.21
CA MET A 64 -34.96 -13.87 6.90
C MET A 64 -35.76 -13.44 8.13
N LYS A 65 -36.21 -14.41 8.94
CA LYS A 65 -36.90 -14.15 10.21
C LYS A 65 -36.01 -13.49 11.26
N SER A 66 -34.71 -13.80 11.28
CA SER A 66 -33.77 -13.20 12.24
C SER A 66 -33.43 -11.74 11.89
N ILE A 67 -33.46 -11.38 10.61
CA ILE A 67 -33.19 -10.00 10.15
C ILE A 67 -34.43 -9.11 10.09
N GLU A 68 -35.64 -9.68 10.09
CA GLU A 68 -36.92 -8.95 10.00
C GLU A 68 -37.09 -7.87 11.10
N ASN A 69 -36.52 -8.10 12.28
CA ASN A 69 -36.62 -7.18 13.43
C ASN A 69 -35.38 -6.32 13.67
N ILE A 70 -34.39 -6.35 12.76
CA ILE A 70 -33.22 -5.48 12.88
C ILE A 70 -33.66 -4.06 12.52
N LYS A 71 -33.92 -3.25 13.54
CA LYS A 71 -34.13 -1.82 13.35
C LYS A 71 -32.87 -1.23 12.72
N TYR A 72 -33.03 -0.67 11.52
CA TYR A 72 -31.96 0.09 10.86
C TYR A 72 -31.43 1.14 11.84
N ILE A 73 -30.16 1.00 12.23
CA ILE A 73 -29.46 2.01 13.03
C ILE A 73 -29.33 3.23 12.12
N GLN A 74 -30.29 4.16 12.24
CA GLN A 74 -30.15 5.46 11.60
C GLN A 74 -28.88 6.07 12.15
N ARG A 75 -27.87 6.22 11.28
CA ARG A 75 -26.67 6.99 11.62
C ARG A 75 -27.16 8.33 12.17
N PRO A 76 -26.77 8.73 13.39
CA PRO A 76 -27.17 10.02 13.92
C PRO A 76 -26.77 11.05 12.87
N LYS A 77 -27.76 11.78 12.34
CA LYS A 77 -27.48 12.91 11.45
C LYS A 77 -26.60 13.83 12.27
N LEU A 78 -25.29 13.83 11.99
CA LEU A 78 -24.37 14.80 12.54
C LEU A 78 -24.98 16.15 12.21
N LYS A 79 -25.50 16.84 13.24
CA LYS A 79 -25.90 18.23 13.08
C LYS A 79 -24.65 18.91 12.59
N LYS A 80 -24.62 19.26 11.30
CA LYS A 80 -23.53 20.03 10.72
C LYS A 80 -23.53 21.34 11.48
N GLY A 81 -22.67 21.42 12.49
CA GLY A 81 -22.47 22.64 13.23
C GLY A 81 -22.12 23.69 12.20
N ASN A 82 -22.88 24.78 12.18
CA ASN A 82 -22.47 25.99 11.47
C ASN A 82 -21.22 26.52 12.18
N GLY A 83 -20.09 25.84 12.01
CA GLY A 83 -18.77 26.40 12.27
C GLY A 83 -18.69 27.62 11.36
N SER A 84 -18.75 28.80 11.98
CA SER A 84 -18.79 30.06 11.29
C SER A 84 -17.60 30.10 10.34
N PHE A 85 -17.83 30.18 9.03
CA PHE A 85 -16.75 30.32 8.04
C PHE A 85 -15.74 31.40 8.43
N LYS A 86 -16.18 32.42 9.21
CA LYS A 86 -15.33 33.45 9.80
C LYS A 86 -14.18 32.89 10.64
N ASP A 87 -14.42 31.84 11.43
CA ASP A 87 -13.38 31.24 12.27
C ASP A 87 -12.27 30.65 11.39
N ILE A 88 -12.66 29.88 10.35
CA ILE A 88 -11.72 29.30 9.38
C ILE A 88 -10.93 30.40 8.66
N PHE A 89 -11.58 31.47 8.21
CA PHE A 89 -10.90 32.59 7.55
C PHE A 89 -9.90 33.30 8.47
N ILE A 90 -10.22 33.50 9.75
CA ILE A 90 -9.31 34.11 10.73
C ILE A 90 -8.09 33.22 10.96
N TYR A 91 -8.27 31.90 11.13
CA TYR A 91 -7.16 30.97 11.27
C TYR A 91 -6.24 30.98 10.03
N TYR A 92 -6.82 30.95 8.83
CA TYR A 92 -6.04 31.01 7.59
C TYR A 92 -5.29 32.34 7.43
N ALA A 93 -5.91 33.48 7.79
CA ALA A 93 -5.25 34.79 7.74
C ALA A 93 -4.06 34.87 8.71
N ALA A 94 -4.19 34.30 9.91
CA ALA A 94 -3.10 34.24 10.88
C ALA A 94 -1.93 33.37 10.36
N VAL A 95 -2.20 32.19 9.83
CA VAL A 95 -1.15 31.31 9.28
C VAL A 95 -0.48 31.93 8.05
N ALA A 96 -1.27 32.50 7.13
CA ALA A 96 -0.75 33.14 5.92
C ALA A 96 0.13 34.37 6.24
N SER A 97 -0.26 35.18 7.23
CA SER A 97 0.54 36.33 7.62
C SER A 97 1.91 35.93 8.18
N VAL A 98 1.98 34.87 9.01
CA VAL A 98 3.26 34.31 9.48
C VAL A 98 4.12 33.82 8.32
N ALA A 99 3.55 33.07 7.37
CA ALA A 99 4.27 32.58 6.20
C ALA A 99 4.82 33.71 5.32
N ILE A 100 4.02 34.75 5.06
CA ILE A 100 4.43 35.92 4.28
C ILE A 100 5.55 36.67 5.01
N VAL A 101 5.42 36.91 6.31
CA VAL A 101 6.46 37.60 7.10
C VAL A 101 7.78 36.82 7.08
N LEU A 102 7.75 35.50 7.25
CA LEU A 102 8.94 34.65 7.16
C LEU A 102 9.59 34.70 5.77
N THR A 103 8.77 34.71 4.72
CA THR A 103 9.23 34.72 3.33
C THR A 103 9.78 36.07 2.91
N VAL A 104 9.03 37.16 3.12
CA VAL A 104 9.42 38.54 2.79
C VAL A 104 10.55 39.01 3.70
N GLY A 105 10.55 38.60 4.97
CA GLY A 105 11.61 38.91 5.94
C GLY A 105 12.93 38.21 5.66
N GLY A 106 13.03 37.37 4.63
CA GLY A 106 14.29 36.73 4.24
C GLY A 106 14.83 35.72 5.25
N PHE A 107 13.98 35.16 6.13
CA PHE A 107 14.38 34.17 7.13
C PHE A 107 15.03 32.95 6.48
N TYR A 108 14.51 32.52 5.33
CA TYR A 108 15.07 31.43 4.54
C TYR A 108 16.45 31.76 3.94
N SER A 109 16.72 33.03 3.60
CA SER A 109 18.03 33.49 3.12
C SER A 109 19.12 33.25 4.19
N GLY A 110 18.80 33.51 5.46
CA GLY A 110 19.73 33.24 6.56
C GLY A 110 20.05 31.75 6.76
N LEU A 111 19.09 30.87 6.49
CA LEU A 111 19.31 29.41 6.54
C LEU A 111 20.19 28.94 5.38
N VAL A 112 19.93 29.39 4.15
CA VAL A 112 20.75 28.99 2.99
C VAL A 112 22.17 29.56 3.05
N ASP A 113 22.39 30.72 3.66
CA ASP A 113 23.73 31.27 3.91
C ASP A 113 24.49 30.53 5.03
N MET A 114 23.76 29.87 5.93
CA MET A 114 24.34 29.03 6.98
C MET A 114 24.77 27.66 6.43
N VAL A 115 24.14 27.15 5.38
CA VAL A 115 24.49 25.85 4.77
C VAL A 115 25.96 25.78 4.31
N PRO A 116 26.50 26.76 3.55
CA PRO A 116 27.92 26.81 3.21
C PRO A 116 28.83 26.94 4.44
N LYS A 117 28.41 27.71 5.48
CA LYS A 117 29.20 27.93 6.69
C LYS A 117 29.28 26.67 7.57
N VAL A 118 28.21 25.88 7.62
CA VAL A 118 28.20 24.55 8.27
C VAL A 118 29.03 23.55 7.45
N ALA A 119 28.93 23.57 6.12
CA ALA A 119 29.74 22.72 5.24
C ALA A 119 31.24 23.08 5.23
N GLN A 120 31.60 24.35 5.46
CA GLN A 120 32.99 24.80 5.57
C GLN A 120 33.57 24.63 6.97
N SER A 121 32.74 24.69 8.02
CA SER A 121 33.17 24.38 9.40
C SER A 121 33.35 22.88 9.66
N THR A 122 32.92 22.02 8.73
CA THR A 122 33.33 20.60 8.68
C THR A 122 34.69 20.44 7.97
N ASN A 123 35.73 21.08 8.50
CA ASN A 123 37.11 20.52 8.44
C ASN A 123 37.40 19.74 9.73
N ILE A 124 36.37 19.08 10.25
CA ILE A 124 36.43 18.14 11.37
C ILE A 124 36.15 16.78 10.75
N LYS A 125 37.21 15.96 10.66
CA LYS A 125 37.22 14.50 10.45
C LYS A 125 35.90 13.92 9.94
N GLU A 126 35.90 13.59 8.66
CA GLU A 126 34.86 12.85 7.95
C GLU A 126 34.60 11.49 8.61
N SER A 127 33.77 11.51 9.66
CA SER A 127 33.13 10.34 10.26
C SER A 127 31.62 10.59 10.29
N SER A 128 31.02 10.91 9.14
CA SER A 128 29.57 10.82 8.98
C SER A 128 29.28 9.56 8.15
N LYS A 129 28.88 8.50 8.86
CA LYS A 129 28.33 7.26 8.30
C LYS A 129 27.02 7.57 7.56
N PHE A 130 27.06 8.10 6.35
CA PHE A 130 26.03 7.79 5.37
C PHE A 130 26.40 6.44 4.76
N PRO A 131 25.55 5.41 4.88
CA PRO A 131 25.97 4.07 4.55
C PRO A 131 26.20 3.97 3.05
N ASN A 132 27.37 3.47 2.67
CA ASN A 132 27.74 2.93 1.36
C ASN A 132 26.73 1.93 0.75
N ARG A 133 25.53 1.76 1.32
CA ARG A 133 24.47 0.89 0.84
C ARG A 133 23.92 1.33 -0.51
N ILE A 134 23.80 2.62 -0.81
CA ILE A 134 23.25 3.06 -2.12
C ILE A 134 24.24 2.73 -3.25
N ALA A 135 25.54 2.96 -3.01
CA ALA A 135 26.61 2.57 -3.92
C ALA A 135 26.74 1.04 -4.04
N ASP A 136 26.61 0.31 -2.93
CA ASP A 136 26.67 -1.16 -2.89
C ASP A 136 25.47 -1.81 -3.60
N ILE A 137 24.26 -1.27 -3.43
CA ILE A 137 23.05 -1.73 -4.14
C ILE A 137 23.23 -1.50 -5.65
N SER A 138 23.73 -0.34 -6.05
CA SER A 138 23.97 -0.01 -7.46
C SER A 138 25.02 -0.96 -8.07
N GLY A 139 26.13 -1.21 -7.37
CA GLY A 139 27.16 -2.16 -7.78
C GLY A 139 26.63 -3.60 -7.88
N LYS A 140 25.77 -4.02 -6.94
CA LYS A 140 25.19 -5.37 -6.92
C LYS A 140 24.21 -5.61 -8.07
N ILE A 141 23.45 -4.58 -8.47
CA ILE A 141 22.56 -4.65 -9.64
C ILE A 141 23.39 -4.80 -10.92
N VAL A 142 24.40 -3.94 -11.10
CA VAL A 142 25.26 -3.98 -12.30
C VAL A 142 25.98 -5.33 -12.42
N ASN A 143 26.55 -5.84 -11.33
CA ASN A 143 27.23 -7.14 -11.35
C ASN A 143 26.28 -8.29 -11.73
N ARG A 144 25.04 -8.29 -11.23
CA ARG A 144 24.04 -9.29 -11.63
C ARG A 144 23.61 -9.17 -13.08
N THR A 145 23.51 -7.95 -13.63
CA THR A 145 23.22 -7.75 -15.06
C THR A 145 24.35 -8.26 -15.93
N THR A 146 25.60 -8.02 -15.55
CA THR A 146 26.78 -8.54 -16.27
C THR A 146 26.84 -10.06 -16.24
N ASP A 147 26.60 -10.67 -15.08
CA ASP A 147 26.56 -12.14 -14.95
C ASP A 147 25.44 -12.76 -15.78
N PHE A 148 24.27 -12.11 -15.84
CA PHE A 148 23.16 -12.53 -16.68
C PHE A 148 23.52 -12.45 -18.17
N ILE A 149 24.06 -11.33 -18.66
CA ILE A 149 24.46 -11.18 -20.07
C ILE A 149 25.49 -12.24 -20.47
N ASN A 150 26.50 -12.47 -19.64
CA ASN A 150 27.53 -13.48 -19.89
C ASN A 150 26.97 -14.92 -19.87
N ASN A 151 25.95 -15.18 -19.04
CA ASN A 151 25.29 -16.48 -19.01
C ASN A 151 24.38 -16.69 -20.23
N PHE A 152 23.71 -15.64 -20.70
CA PHE A 152 22.91 -15.67 -21.95
C PHE A 152 23.78 -15.96 -23.17
N GLU A 153 24.94 -15.32 -23.28
CA GLU A 153 25.91 -15.60 -24.35
C GLU A 153 26.38 -17.06 -24.31
N ARG A 154 26.68 -17.59 -23.11
CA ARG A 154 27.12 -18.98 -22.94
C ARG A 154 26.02 -20.01 -23.27
N ILE A 155 24.76 -19.70 -22.99
CA ILE A 155 23.61 -20.55 -23.34
C ILE A 155 23.43 -20.59 -24.85
N ASN A 156 23.48 -19.43 -25.53
CA ASN A 156 23.35 -19.36 -27.00
C ASN A 156 24.47 -20.12 -27.73
N ILE A 157 25.73 -19.99 -27.30
CA ILE A 157 26.87 -20.70 -27.93
C ILE A 157 26.73 -22.23 -27.80
N LYS A 158 26.07 -22.72 -26.74
CA LYS A 158 25.90 -24.16 -26.51
C LYS A 158 24.75 -24.77 -27.34
N GLU A 159 23.77 -23.97 -27.73
CA GLU A 159 22.67 -24.41 -28.62
C GLU A 159 23.10 -24.45 -30.09
N ASP A 160 24.04 -23.60 -30.53
CA ASP A 160 24.52 -23.53 -31.92
C ASP A 160 25.56 -24.62 -32.29
N LEU A 161 25.97 -25.44 -31.31
CA LEU A 161 26.93 -26.54 -31.47
C LEU A 161 26.28 -27.94 -31.38
N ARG A 162 24.96 -28.02 -31.54
CA ARG A 162 24.20 -29.29 -31.51
C ARG A 162 23.26 -29.40 -32.70
#